data_AF-M4YLS1-F1
#
_entry.id   AF-M4YLS1-F1
#
_cell.length_a   1.000
_cell.length_b   1.000
_cell.length_c   1.000
_cell.angle_alpha   90.00
_cell.angle_beta   90.00
_cell.angle_gamma   90.00
#
_symmetry.space_group_name_H-M   'P 1'
#
loop_
_entity.id
_entity.type
_entity.pdbx_description
1 polymer ?
#
loop_
_entity_poly.entity_id
_entity_poly.type
_entity_poly.pdbx_seq_one_letter_code
_entity_poly.pdbx_strand_id
1 'polypeptide(L)'
;MAFVDAPGIAPGKLEDRRYQADMAKGCMRENTLVILPTGLGKTAVAARVAAEVLTKGRKVLIMAPTKPLVDQHRGYFSSVLPSFVIGLLNGNMDPKKRADVVSASDMIISTPQCIENDLDSRRYSLKDFGLVVFDEAHKATGSYAYVGVAEHISPGTYVIGMTASPGSDLKKIEEVCNNLSISRIDVRSDDDPDVSPYVHDTYVNRIVVNMPQDLVDVSNMFKELLNQYFGELMSLRLVVNPNWPASTKHMLAIGQTLQIRLARGEKTSTVFRGLTVQSICIKILRAIDYAETQGMSTLRSFLQKINEGAESEDGSRADRELVSRENYKKIWKIVSTSRVEHPKISRIMSLVSRVLSEGEGSKIIIFTQYRESCDIIAEKVSAVGGAKVCKLIGQANGGQKQKEQIGTLDDFRRGVYNVVVATSVGEEGLDIASTNAVIFYEPVPSEIRTIQRRGRTGRKNDGEVYMLIAADTMDEVVEQASKKKEAAMRERLETLSRDLSRNRVLPRGQSQLGRF
;
A
#
# COMPACT_ATOMS: atom_id res chain seq x y z
N MET A 1 30.81 3.55 14.24
CA MET A 1 29.99 2.49 13.60
C MET A 1 30.92 1.39 13.13
N ALA A 2 30.60 0.13 13.43
CA ALA A 2 31.30 -1.02 12.86
C ALA A 2 30.66 -1.39 11.52
N PHE A 3 31.45 -1.92 10.58
CA PHE A 3 30.99 -2.37 9.27
C PHE A 3 31.26 -3.86 9.11
N VAL A 4 30.44 -4.52 8.31
CA VAL A 4 30.60 -5.95 8.00
C VAL A 4 31.87 -6.15 7.19
N ASP A 5 32.75 -7.01 7.70
CA ASP A 5 33.91 -7.52 6.98
C ASP A 5 33.64 -8.98 6.61
N ALA A 6 33.21 -9.22 5.37
CA ALA A 6 32.88 -10.54 4.88
C ALA A 6 33.16 -10.67 3.37
N PRO A 7 33.51 -11.87 2.87
CA PRO A 7 33.79 -12.08 1.45
C PRO A 7 32.64 -11.63 0.55
N GLY A 8 32.99 -10.86 -0.49
CA GLY A 8 32.02 -10.35 -1.46
C GLY A 8 31.28 -9.07 -1.05
N ILE A 9 31.35 -8.65 0.22
CA ILE A 9 30.78 -7.39 0.70
C ILE A 9 31.83 -6.28 0.60
N ALA A 10 31.46 -5.17 -0.02
CA ALA A 10 32.33 -4.01 -0.15
C ALA A 10 32.60 -3.33 1.21
N PRO A 11 33.87 -2.97 1.52
CA PRO A 11 34.22 -2.28 2.76
C PRO A 11 33.40 -1.00 2.98
N GLY A 12 32.91 -0.81 4.20
CA GLY A 12 32.16 0.40 4.58
C GLY A 12 30.76 0.54 3.97
N LYS A 13 30.26 -0.49 3.25
CA LYS A 13 28.94 -0.43 2.59
C LYS A 13 27.79 -1.01 3.39
N LEU A 14 28.09 -1.83 4.41
CA LEU A 14 27.09 -2.48 5.24
C LEU A 14 27.44 -2.31 6.72
N GLU A 15 26.58 -1.63 7.48
CA GLU A 15 26.75 -1.49 8.93
C GLU A 15 26.58 -2.84 9.63
N ASP A 16 27.42 -3.09 10.63
CA ASP A 16 27.33 -4.33 11.40
C ASP A 16 26.35 -4.23 12.57
N ARG A 17 25.07 -4.46 12.28
CA ARG A 17 24.01 -4.49 13.28
C ARG A 17 23.74 -5.93 13.72
N ARG A 18 23.84 -6.20 15.02
CA ARG A 18 23.73 -7.54 15.61
C ARG A 18 22.41 -8.25 15.24
N TYR A 19 21.27 -7.57 15.35
CA TYR A 19 19.97 -8.16 15.01
C TYR A 19 19.92 -8.61 13.54
N GLN A 20 20.49 -7.84 12.61
CA GLN A 20 20.55 -8.20 11.19
C GLN A 20 21.43 -9.42 10.95
N ALA A 21 22.56 -9.52 11.66
CA ALA A 21 23.45 -10.66 11.58
C ALA A 21 22.77 -11.94 12.11
N ASP A 22 22.05 -11.84 13.23
CA ASP A 22 21.36 -12.98 13.83
C ASP A 22 20.16 -13.45 12.98
N MET A 23 19.41 -12.51 12.37
CA MET A 23 18.38 -12.86 11.40
C MET A 23 18.96 -13.53 10.15
N ALA A 24 20.09 -13.03 9.62
CA ALA A 24 20.75 -13.62 8.46
C ALA A 24 21.22 -15.06 8.73
N LYS A 25 21.80 -15.33 9.91
CA LYS A 25 22.15 -16.70 10.33
C LYS A 25 20.95 -17.62 10.35
N GLY A 26 19.80 -17.13 10.81
CA GLY A 26 18.56 -17.90 10.80
C GLY A 26 18.05 -18.22 9.39
N CYS A 27 18.14 -17.25 8.46
CA CYS A 27 17.81 -17.44 7.05
C CYS A 27 18.70 -18.48 6.36
N MET A 28 19.95 -18.65 6.82
CA MET A 28 20.88 -19.68 6.33
C MET A 28 20.64 -21.08 6.91
N ARG A 29 19.72 -21.21 7.89
CA ARG A 29 19.31 -22.50 8.47
C ARG A 29 17.99 -22.99 7.90
N GLU A 30 17.06 -22.07 7.73
CA GLU A 30 15.66 -22.37 7.43
C GLU A 30 15.03 -21.29 6.55
N ASN A 31 14.03 -21.68 5.76
CA ASN A 31 13.23 -20.75 4.97
C ASN A 31 12.49 -19.80 5.91
N THR A 32 12.80 -18.51 5.82
CA THR A 32 12.47 -17.54 6.86
C THR A 32 11.63 -16.40 6.30
N LEU A 33 10.52 -16.08 6.97
CA LEU A 33 9.81 -14.82 6.81
C LEU A 33 10.39 -13.80 7.80
N VAL A 34 11.14 -12.84 7.27
CA VAL A 34 11.77 -11.73 7.98
C VAL A 34 10.76 -10.59 8.08
N ILE A 35 10.36 -10.27 9.31
CA ILE A 35 9.49 -9.16 9.64
C ILE A 35 10.30 -8.13 10.41
N LEU A 36 10.60 -7.01 9.74
CA LEU A 36 11.34 -5.89 10.31
C LEU A 36 10.64 -4.57 9.97
N PRO A 37 10.50 -3.64 10.92
CA PRO A 37 10.03 -2.29 10.64
C PRO A 37 10.78 -1.62 9.48
N THR A 38 10.11 -0.67 8.84
CA THR A 38 10.67 0.12 7.74
C THR A 38 11.89 0.93 8.22
N GLY A 39 12.94 1.00 7.39
CA GLY A 39 14.16 1.75 7.73
C GLY A 39 15.21 0.94 8.49
N LEU A 40 14.85 -0.22 9.07
CA LEU A 40 15.78 -1.07 9.84
C LEU A 40 16.62 -2.05 9.00
N GLY A 41 16.62 -1.90 7.67
CA GLY A 41 17.52 -2.64 6.79
C GLY A 41 17.13 -4.09 6.48
N LYS A 42 15.87 -4.35 6.07
CA LYS A 42 15.47 -5.65 5.50
C LYS A 42 16.41 -6.12 4.39
N THR A 43 16.73 -5.22 3.46
CA THR A 43 17.65 -5.50 2.35
C THR A 43 19.09 -5.77 2.82
N ALA A 44 19.49 -5.28 4.00
CA ALA A 44 20.79 -5.59 4.60
C ALA A 44 20.86 -7.05 5.06
N VAL A 45 19.77 -7.60 5.62
CA VAL A 45 19.67 -9.03 5.95
C VAL A 45 19.80 -9.87 4.67
N ALA A 46 19.05 -9.53 3.61
CA ALA A 46 19.16 -10.21 2.32
C ALA A 46 20.56 -10.13 1.71
N ALA A 47 21.25 -8.99 1.82
CA ALA A 47 22.62 -8.84 1.32
C ALA A 47 23.63 -9.74 2.02
N ARG A 48 23.53 -9.94 3.34
CA ARG A 48 24.41 -10.86 4.09
C ARG A 48 24.24 -12.30 3.60
N VAL A 49 23.00 -12.75 3.46
CA VAL A 49 22.69 -14.12 2.99
C VAL A 49 23.10 -14.27 1.52
N ALA A 50 22.82 -13.28 0.68
CA ALA A 50 23.21 -13.30 -0.73
C ALA A 50 24.72 -13.39 -0.91
N ALA A 51 25.51 -12.62 -0.16
CA ALA A 51 26.97 -12.70 -0.20
C ALA A 51 27.47 -14.12 0.10
N GLU A 52 26.95 -14.75 1.15
CA GLU A 52 27.34 -16.10 1.52
C GLU A 52 26.96 -17.13 0.43
N VAL A 53 25.79 -17.01 -0.17
CA VAL A 53 25.34 -17.92 -1.25
C VAL A 53 26.16 -17.74 -2.52
N LEU A 54 26.45 -16.50 -2.90
CA LEU A 54 27.24 -16.18 -4.09
C LEU A 54 28.70 -16.65 -3.96
N THR A 55 29.30 -16.48 -2.78
CA THR A 55 30.66 -16.97 -2.51
C THR A 55 30.79 -18.50 -2.58
N LYS A 56 29.68 -19.23 -2.39
CA LYS A 56 29.57 -20.68 -2.61
C LYS A 56 29.33 -21.06 -4.08
N GLY A 57 29.31 -20.09 -5.00
CA GLY A 57 29.14 -20.31 -6.44
C GLY A 57 27.70 -20.58 -6.87
N ARG A 58 26.70 -20.26 -6.04
CA ARG A 58 25.27 -20.44 -6.34
C ARG A 58 24.64 -19.10 -6.70
N LYS A 59 23.67 -19.11 -7.63
CA LYS A 59 22.99 -17.88 -8.08
C LYS A 59 21.98 -17.37 -7.04
N VAL A 60 21.66 -16.08 -7.10
CA VAL A 60 20.64 -15.44 -6.23
C VAL A 60 19.56 -14.78 -7.07
N LEU A 61 18.30 -14.97 -6.69
CA LEU A 61 17.15 -14.27 -7.26
C LEU A 61 16.54 -13.33 -6.23
N ILE A 62 16.44 -12.05 -6.55
CA ILE A 62 15.72 -11.05 -5.75
C ILE A 62 14.51 -10.58 -6.55
N MET A 63 13.32 -10.70 -5.99
CA MET A 63 12.09 -10.20 -6.61
C MET A 63 11.48 -9.07 -5.80
N ALA A 64 10.97 -8.07 -6.51
CA ALA A 64 10.23 -6.98 -5.92
C ALA A 64 8.99 -6.61 -6.75
N PRO A 65 7.88 -6.14 -6.11
CA PRO A 65 6.61 -5.98 -6.80
C PRO A 65 6.56 -4.92 -7.90
N THR A 66 7.48 -3.96 -7.90
CA THR A 66 7.45 -2.81 -8.80
C THR A 66 8.81 -2.57 -9.44
N LYS A 67 8.81 -2.10 -10.69
CA LYS A 67 10.04 -1.77 -11.43
C LYS A 67 10.97 -0.79 -10.67
N PRO A 68 10.48 0.27 -10.00
CA PRO A 68 11.34 1.16 -9.24
C PRO A 68 12.05 0.48 -8.07
N LEU A 69 11.41 -0.47 -7.37
CA LEU A 69 12.10 -1.29 -6.36
C LEU A 69 13.19 -2.15 -6.98
N VAL A 70 12.91 -2.75 -8.14
CA VAL A 70 13.88 -3.58 -8.85
C VAL A 70 15.11 -2.74 -9.22
N ASP A 71 14.92 -1.54 -9.77
CA ASP A 71 16.02 -0.61 -10.09
C ASP A 71 16.77 -0.15 -8.83
N GLN A 72 16.05 0.11 -7.72
CA GLN A 72 16.64 0.48 -6.44
C GLN A 72 17.49 -0.66 -5.86
N HIS A 73 16.94 -1.88 -5.81
CA HIS A 73 17.65 -3.06 -5.32
C HIS A 73 18.89 -3.31 -6.17
N ARG A 74 18.81 -3.16 -7.49
CA ARG A 74 19.99 -3.23 -8.36
C ARG A 74 21.07 -2.24 -7.95
N GLY A 75 20.73 -0.96 -7.77
CA GLY A 75 21.70 0.04 -7.32
C GLY A 75 22.33 -0.32 -5.96
N TYR A 76 21.50 -0.75 -5.01
CA TYR A 76 21.95 -1.16 -3.68
C TYR A 76 22.89 -2.37 -3.72
N PHE A 77 22.46 -3.48 -4.33
CA PHE A 77 23.25 -4.70 -4.42
C PHE A 77 24.52 -4.49 -5.27
N SER A 78 24.49 -3.69 -6.34
CA SER A 78 25.70 -3.34 -7.09
C SER A 78 26.71 -2.54 -6.25
N SER A 79 26.24 -1.69 -5.33
CA SER A 79 27.14 -0.99 -4.42
C SER A 79 27.67 -1.88 -3.30
N VAL A 80 26.89 -2.84 -2.80
CA VAL A 80 27.25 -3.68 -1.65
C VAL A 80 28.05 -4.91 -2.07
N LEU A 81 27.75 -5.47 -3.24
CA LEU A 81 28.30 -6.72 -3.78
C LEU A 81 28.98 -6.49 -5.14
N PRO A 82 29.99 -5.59 -5.25
CA PRO A 82 30.52 -5.15 -6.54
C PRO A 82 31.29 -6.23 -7.30
N SER A 83 31.71 -7.31 -6.63
CA SER A 83 32.48 -8.40 -7.24
C SER A 83 31.62 -9.39 -8.03
N PHE A 84 30.29 -9.25 -7.99
CA PHE A 84 29.36 -10.18 -8.64
C PHE A 84 28.60 -9.49 -9.79
N VAL A 85 28.30 -10.27 -10.83
CA VAL A 85 27.54 -9.79 -11.98
C VAL A 85 26.05 -9.78 -11.63
N ILE A 86 25.45 -8.59 -11.61
CA ILE A 86 24.03 -8.40 -11.29
C ILE A 86 23.24 -8.10 -12.57
N GLY A 87 22.40 -9.05 -12.96
CA GLY A 87 21.49 -8.96 -14.09
C GLY A 87 20.14 -8.36 -13.69
N LEU A 88 19.57 -7.57 -14.59
CA LEU A 88 18.25 -6.96 -14.44
C LEU A 88 17.32 -7.54 -15.51
N LEU A 89 16.24 -8.18 -15.09
CA LEU A 89 15.19 -8.61 -16.02
C LEU A 89 14.02 -7.62 -15.96
N ASN A 90 13.51 -7.26 -17.14
CA ASN A 90 12.34 -6.42 -17.26
C ASN A 90 11.44 -6.95 -18.38
N GLY A 91 10.14 -6.68 -18.29
CA GLY A 91 9.15 -7.17 -19.25
C GLY A 91 9.27 -6.59 -20.68
N ASN A 92 10.09 -5.55 -20.87
CA ASN A 92 10.33 -4.96 -22.20
C ASN A 92 11.53 -5.61 -22.92
N MET A 93 12.28 -6.47 -22.24
CA MET A 93 13.42 -7.18 -22.81
C MET A 93 12.93 -8.34 -23.67
N ASP A 94 13.58 -8.56 -24.83
CA ASP A 94 13.32 -9.72 -25.68
C ASP A 94 13.42 -11.01 -24.84
N PRO A 95 12.37 -11.86 -24.82
CA PRO A 95 12.37 -13.12 -24.11
C PRO A 95 13.57 -14.02 -24.38
N LYS A 96 14.13 -14.01 -25.60
CA LYS A 96 15.30 -14.82 -25.95
C LYS A 96 16.56 -14.34 -25.24
N LYS A 97 16.74 -13.02 -25.09
CA LYS A 97 17.90 -12.41 -24.41
C LYS A 97 17.85 -12.60 -22.90
N ARG A 98 16.66 -12.80 -22.31
CA ARG A 98 16.51 -12.96 -20.86
C ARG A 98 17.21 -14.22 -20.34
N ALA A 99 17.19 -15.32 -21.10
CA ALA A 99 17.91 -16.55 -20.73
C ALA A 99 19.44 -16.34 -20.71
N ASP A 100 19.97 -15.60 -21.68
CA ASP A 100 21.41 -15.26 -21.75
C ASP A 100 21.83 -14.41 -20.55
N VAL A 101 21.00 -13.42 -20.16
CA VAL A 101 21.24 -12.58 -18.97
C VAL A 101 21.25 -13.43 -17.70
N VAL A 102 20.30 -14.37 -17.56
CA VAL A 102 20.25 -15.30 -16.42
C VAL A 102 21.50 -16.18 -16.35
N SER A 103 21.95 -16.69 -17.49
CA SER A 103 23.15 -17.52 -17.57
C SER A 103 24.40 -16.73 -17.16
N ALA A 104 24.55 -15.51 -17.68
CA ALA A 104 25.74 -14.69 -17.49
C ALA A 104 25.84 -13.94 -16.14
N SER A 105 24.77 -13.91 -15.34
CA SER A 105 24.75 -13.15 -14.07
C SER A 105 24.80 -14.05 -12.83
N ASP A 106 25.49 -13.62 -11.78
CA ASP A 106 25.49 -14.33 -10.49
C ASP A 106 24.21 -14.05 -9.68
N MET A 107 23.69 -12.82 -9.80
CA MET A 107 22.44 -12.39 -9.18
C MET A 107 21.47 -11.85 -10.23
N ILE A 108 20.19 -12.17 -10.09
CA ILE A 108 19.10 -11.64 -10.90
C ILE A 108 18.14 -10.85 -10.02
N ILE A 109 17.79 -9.65 -10.49
CA ILE A 109 16.78 -8.80 -9.87
C ILE A 109 15.67 -8.55 -10.89
N SER A 110 14.42 -8.81 -10.50
CA SER A 110 13.28 -8.76 -11.44
C SER A 110 11.93 -8.50 -10.76
N THR A 111 10.92 -8.17 -11.56
CA THR A 111 9.52 -8.25 -11.14
C THR A 111 9.02 -9.69 -11.20
N PRO A 112 8.09 -10.11 -10.32
CA PRO A 112 7.71 -11.52 -10.24
C PRO A 112 7.01 -12.03 -11.49
N GLN A 113 6.15 -11.23 -12.13
CA GLN A 113 5.49 -11.61 -13.39
C GLN A 113 6.50 -11.91 -14.50
N CYS A 114 7.64 -11.22 -14.53
CA CYS A 114 8.66 -11.47 -15.54
C CYS A 114 9.30 -12.85 -15.34
N ILE A 115 9.55 -13.24 -14.08
CA ILE A 115 10.12 -14.54 -13.73
C ILE A 115 9.12 -15.66 -13.96
N GLU A 116 7.90 -15.53 -13.44
CA GLU A 116 6.82 -16.53 -13.59
C GLU A 116 6.61 -16.90 -15.07
N ASN A 117 6.39 -15.89 -15.93
CA ASN A 117 6.20 -16.09 -17.36
C ASN A 117 7.40 -16.80 -18.05
N ASP A 118 8.63 -16.60 -17.56
CA ASP A 118 9.82 -17.22 -18.13
C ASP A 118 10.00 -18.67 -17.65
N LEU A 119 9.64 -18.95 -16.40
CA LEU A 119 9.63 -20.30 -15.84
C LEU A 119 8.53 -21.16 -16.47
N ASP A 120 7.32 -20.63 -16.62
CA ASP A 120 6.20 -21.30 -17.27
C ASP A 120 6.51 -21.63 -18.74
N SER A 121 7.20 -20.73 -19.42
CA SER A 121 7.69 -20.93 -20.79
C SER A 121 8.96 -21.78 -20.87
N ARG A 122 9.47 -22.29 -19.74
CA ARG A 122 10.67 -23.14 -19.63
C ARG A 122 11.92 -22.53 -20.27
N ARG A 123 12.09 -21.21 -20.19
CA ARG A 123 13.26 -20.51 -20.77
C ARG A 123 14.55 -20.77 -19.98
N TYR A 124 14.43 -20.92 -18.67
CA TYR A 124 15.48 -21.32 -17.74
C TYR A 124 14.84 -22.00 -16.52
N SER A 125 15.66 -22.52 -15.60
CA SER A 125 15.19 -23.14 -14.35
C SER A 125 15.87 -22.52 -13.14
N LEU A 126 15.27 -22.68 -11.96
CA LEU A 126 15.85 -22.20 -10.69
C LEU A 126 16.85 -23.19 -10.05
N LYS A 127 17.26 -24.25 -10.75
CA LYS A 127 18.12 -25.32 -10.18
C LYS A 127 19.49 -24.81 -9.71
N ASP A 128 20.04 -23.78 -10.36
CA ASP A 128 21.35 -23.21 -10.04
C ASP A 128 21.29 -22.11 -8.97
N PHE A 129 20.08 -21.73 -8.55
CA PHE A 129 19.87 -20.69 -7.56
C PHE A 129 19.97 -21.28 -6.15
N GLY A 130 20.82 -20.69 -5.30
CA GLY A 130 20.93 -21.06 -3.88
C GLY A 130 20.03 -20.23 -2.96
N LEU A 131 19.49 -19.12 -3.45
CA LEU A 131 18.64 -18.22 -2.68
C LEU A 131 17.58 -17.55 -3.58
N VAL A 132 16.35 -17.51 -3.09
CA VAL A 132 15.25 -16.70 -3.65
C VAL A 132 14.71 -15.78 -2.56
N VAL A 133 14.68 -14.48 -2.85
CA VAL A 133 14.19 -13.44 -1.95
C VAL A 133 12.92 -12.81 -2.52
N PHE A 134 11.86 -12.81 -1.71
CA PHE A 134 10.57 -12.20 -2.00
C PHE A 134 10.41 -10.91 -1.18
N ASP A 135 10.63 -9.76 -1.81
CA ASP A 135 10.37 -8.46 -1.18
C ASP A 135 8.87 -8.15 -1.14
N GLU A 136 8.40 -7.52 -0.06
CA GLU A 136 6.97 -7.36 0.25
C GLU A 136 6.20 -8.70 0.17
N ALA A 137 6.74 -9.72 0.84
CA ALA A 137 6.26 -11.11 0.82
C ALA A 137 4.78 -11.28 1.22
N HIS A 138 4.19 -10.29 1.89
CA HIS A 138 2.75 -10.26 2.20
C HIS A 138 1.85 -10.30 0.94
N LYS A 139 2.41 -10.11 -0.26
CA LYS A 139 1.71 -10.27 -1.54
C LYS A 139 1.62 -11.71 -2.04
N ALA A 140 2.33 -12.67 -1.42
CA ALA A 140 2.34 -14.07 -1.85
C ALA A 140 1.05 -14.83 -1.48
N THR A 141 -0.09 -14.32 -1.92
CA THR A 141 -1.43 -14.86 -1.66
C THR A 141 -2.23 -14.91 -2.96
N GLY A 142 -3.20 -15.81 -3.03
CA GLY A 142 -4.09 -15.97 -4.18
C GLY A 142 -3.31 -16.23 -5.47
N SER A 143 -3.66 -15.53 -6.54
CA SER A 143 -3.06 -15.69 -7.87
C SER A 143 -1.91 -14.71 -8.14
N TYR A 144 -1.24 -14.20 -7.09
CA TYR A 144 -0.11 -13.31 -7.30
C TYR A 144 1.12 -14.10 -7.76
N ALA A 145 1.92 -13.50 -8.65
CA ALA A 145 3.03 -14.17 -9.34
C ALA A 145 4.12 -14.78 -8.43
N TYR A 146 4.22 -14.34 -7.17
CA TYR A 146 5.10 -14.99 -6.20
C TYR A 146 4.73 -16.45 -5.96
N VAL A 147 3.46 -16.80 -6.00
CA VAL A 147 2.97 -18.16 -5.76
C VAL A 147 3.46 -19.09 -6.89
N GLY A 148 3.28 -18.73 -8.15
CA GLY A 148 3.75 -19.53 -9.28
C GLY A 148 5.28 -19.66 -9.35
N VAL A 149 6.03 -18.61 -8.98
CA VAL A 149 7.49 -18.69 -8.89
C VAL A 149 7.93 -19.66 -7.78
N ALA A 150 7.26 -19.63 -6.63
CA ALA A 150 7.63 -20.48 -5.48
C ALA A 150 7.52 -21.99 -5.80
N GLU A 151 6.55 -22.38 -6.64
CA GLU A 151 6.38 -23.77 -7.11
C GLU A 151 7.58 -24.30 -7.90
N HIS A 152 8.39 -23.42 -8.50
CA HIS A 152 9.56 -23.77 -9.30
C HIS A 152 10.86 -23.83 -8.49
N ILE A 153 10.84 -23.50 -7.19
CA ILE A 153 12.03 -23.47 -6.34
C ILE A 153 12.49 -24.89 -6.02
N SER A 154 13.77 -25.16 -6.26
CA SER A 154 14.35 -26.49 -6.01
C SER A 154 14.53 -26.75 -4.51
N PRO A 155 14.28 -27.98 -4.02
CA PRO A 155 14.59 -28.35 -2.64
C PRO A 155 16.04 -28.02 -2.27
N GLY A 156 16.26 -27.49 -1.06
CA GLY A 156 17.58 -27.05 -0.59
C GLY A 156 17.97 -25.63 -1.03
N THR A 157 17.14 -24.93 -1.82
CA THR A 157 17.27 -23.49 -2.06
C THR A 157 16.74 -22.72 -0.85
N TYR A 158 17.51 -21.76 -0.34
CA TYR A 158 17.03 -20.89 0.73
C TYR A 158 15.95 -19.95 0.23
N VAL A 159 14.88 -19.79 1.00
CA VAL A 159 13.80 -18.83 0.72
C VAL A 159 13.73 -17.79 1.82
N ILE A 160 13.74 -16.52 1.42
CA ILE A 160 13.52 -15.39 2.33
C ILE A 160 12.31 -14.60 1.86
N GLY A 161 11.26 -14.56 2.68
CA GLY A 161 10.20 -13.57 2.55
C GLY A 161 10.55 -12.34 3.39
N MET A 162 10.48 -11.14 2.84
CA MET A 162 10.69 -9.90 3.61
C MET A 162 9.43 -9.05 3.61
N THR A 163 9.01 -8.55 4.77
CA THR A 163 7.91 -7.59 4.86
C THR A 163 8.07 -6.69 6.09
N ALA A 164 7.58 -5.45 6.00
CA ALA A 164 7.45 -4.60 7.19
C ALA A 164 6.23 -4.98 8.03
N SER A 165 5.20 -5.49 7.38
CA SER A 165 3.89 -5.71 7.96
C SER A 165 3.18 -6.77 7.13
N PRO A 166 2.97 -7.99 7.65
CA PRO A 166 2.25 -9.05 6.93
C PRO A 166 0.72 -8.86 6.94
N GLY A 167 0.22 -7.84 7.65
CA GLY A 167 -1.21 -7.55 7.80
C GLY A 167 -1.84 -8.27 9.00
N SER A 168 -3.06 -7.91 9.38
CA SER A 168 -3.69 -8.43 10.60
C SER A 168 -4.39 -9.78 10.46
N ASP A 169 -4.48 -10.38 9.27
CA ASP A 169 -5.29 -11.59 8.99
C ASP A 169 -4.45 -12.88 9.07
N LEU A 170 -4.63 -13.67 10.13
CA LEU A 170 -3.85 -14.90 10.37
C LEU A 170 -3.89 -15.88 9.19
N LYS A 171 -5.07 -16.08 8.57
CA LYS A 171 -5.19 -17.02 7.46
C LYS A 171 -4.35 -16.61 6.27
N LYS A 172 -4.23 -15.30 6.03
CA LYS A 172 -3.36 -14.77 4.97
C LYS A 172 -1.89 -14.93 5.31
N ILE A 173 -1.49 -14.76 6.57
CA ILE A 173 -0.10 -14.96 6.99
C ILE A 173 0.28 -16.44 6.83
N GLU A 174 -0.59 -17.35 7.26
CA GLU A 174 -0.43 -18.80 7.05
C GLU A 174 -0.37 -19.15 5.56
N GLU A 175 -1.25 -18.56 4.74
CA GLU A 175 -1.24 -18.71 3.29
C GLU A 175 0.11 -18.28 2.68
N VAL A 176 0.65 -17.12 3.07
CA VAL A 176 1.98 -16.66 2.64
C VAL A 176 3.07 -17.66 3.05
N CYS A 177 3.04 -18.14 4.30
CA CYS A 177 4.04 -19.09 4.79
C CYS A 177 3.98 -20.40 4.00
N ASN A 178 2.78 -20.92 3.74
CA ASN A 178 2.58 -22.14 2.97
C ASN A 178 3.04 -21.97 1.52
N ASN A 179 2.61 -20.90 0.85
CA ASN A 179 2.95 -20.63 -0.55
C ASN A 179 4.46 -20.49 -0.76
N LEU A 180 5.16 -19.83 0.18
CA LEU A 180 6.61 -19.62 0.09
C LEU A 180 7.44 -20.71 0.78
N SER A 181 6.80 -21.78 1.29
CA SER A 181 7.46 -22.86 2.05
C SER A 181 8.32 -22.35 3.21
N ILE A 182 7.81 -21.38 3.97
CA ILE A 182 8.44 -20.80 5.15
C ILE A 182 8.26 -21.74 6.35
N SER A 183 9.36 -22.07 7.02
CA SER A 183 9.35 -22.86 8.27
C SER A 183 9.65 -22.01 9.51
N ARG A 184 10.16 -20.79 9.32
CA ARG A 184 10.59 -19.90 10.41
C ARG A 184 10.04 -18.49 10.20
N ILE A 185 9.47 -17.88 11.23
CA ILE A 185 9.15 -16.45 11.24
C ILE A 185 10.08 -15.76 12.23
N ASP A 186 10.80 -14.77 11.74
CA ASP A 186 11.72 -13.97 12.54
C ASP A 186 11.21 -12.54 12.58
N VAL A 187 10.69 -12.13 13.73
CA VAL A 187 10.09 -10.81 13.96
C VAL A 187 11.03 -10.01 14.85
N ARG A 188 11.26 -8.74 14.48
CA ARG A 188 11.65 -7.73 15.46
C ARG A 188 10.68 -6.56 15.42
N SER A 189 10.54 -5.92 16.56
CA SER A 189 9.77 -4.72 16.82
C SER A 189 10.72 -3.56 17.14
N ASP A 190 10.17 -2.35 17.13
CA ASP A 190 10.91 -1.15 17.50
C ASP A 190 11.35 -1.17 18.98
N ASP A 191 10.64 -1.96 19.81
CA ASP A 191 10.86 -2.08 21.26
C ASP A 191 11.94 -3.12 21.63
N ASP A 192 12.39 -3.94 20.67
CA ASP A 192 13.39 -4.98 20.96
C ASP A 192 14.75 -4.38 21.35
N PRO A 193 15.43 -4.86 22.41
CA PRO A 193 16.67 -4.25 22.92
C PRO A 193 17.83 -4.18 21.91
N ASP A 194 17.87 -5.11 20.94
CA ASP A 194 18.88 -5.14 19.88
C ASP A 194 18.50 -4.27 18.67
N VAL A 195 17.27 -3.76 18.61
CA VAL A 195 16.72 -2.93 17.53
C VAL A 195 16.51 -1.48 17.95
N SER A 196 15.99 -1.22 19.14
CA SER A 196 15.67 0.11 19.66
C SER A 196 16.81 1.14 19.56
N PRO A 197 18.11 0.79 19.64
CA PRO A 197 19.19 1.77 19.43
C PRO A 197 19.29 2.33 18.00
N TYR A 198 18.62 1.70 17.03
CA TYR A 198 18.59 2.08 15.62
C TYR A 198 17.24 2.64 15.17
N VAL A 199 16.28 2.72 16.10
CA VAL A 199 14.97 3.29 15.86
C VAL A 199 14.99 4.74 16.33
N HIS A 200 14.49 5.64 15.49
CA HIS A 200 14.15 6.98 15.93
C HIS A 200 12.65 7.05 16.19
N ASP A 201 12.25 7.78 17.22
CA ASP A 201 10.85 7.92 17.56
C ASP A 201 10.09 8.59 16.39
N THR A 202 8.94 8.02 16.05
CA THR A 202 7.96 8.66 15.17
C THR A 202 6.71 8.99 15.96
N TYR A 203 6.63 10.22 16.46
CA TYR A 203 5.46 10.72 17.18
C TYR A 203 4.33 10.99 16.19
N VAL A 204 3.21 10.28 16.34
CA VAL A 204 1.98 10.53 15.57
C VAL A 204 1.19 11.64 16.26
N ASN A 205 1.34 12.85 15.76
CA ASN A 205 0.59 14.03 16.18
C ASN A 205 -0.81 13.99 15.57
N ARG A 206 -1.81 13.62 16.37
CA ARG A 206 -3.22 13.66 15.99
C ARG A 206 -3.73 15.11 16.02
N ILE A 207 -4.11 15.64 14.86
CA ILE A 207 -4.66 16.99 14.72
C ILE A 207 -6.13 16.88 14.36
N VAL A 208 -6.98 17.24 15.31
CA VAL A 208 -8.43 17.26 15.11
C VAL A 208 -8.87 18.62 14.59
N VAL A 209 -9.77 18.61 13.61
CA VAL A 209 -10.46 19.80 13.13
C VAL A 209 -11.97 19.61 13.23
N ASN A 210 -12.67 20.69 13.58
CA ASN A 210 -14.13 20.71 13.62
C ASN A 210 -14.68 21.06 12.23
N MET A 211 -15.76 20.41 11.85
CA MET A 211 -16.41 20.64 10.55
C MET A 211 -17.15 21.99 10.53
N PRO A 212 -17.00 22.79 9.46
CA PRO A 212 -17.84 23.98 9.25
C PRO A 212 -19.31 23.60 9.10
N GLN A 213 -20.21 24.47 9.55
CA GLN A 213 -21.65 24.21 9.56
C GLN A 213 -22.21 23.87 8.17
N ASP A 214 -21.79 24.59 7.12
CA ASP A 214 -22.20 24.29 5.73
C ASP A 214 -21.95 22.82 5.33
N LEU A 215 -20.79 22.26 5.70
CA LEU A 215 -20.43 20.87 5.38
C LEU A 215 -21.21 19.87 6.24
N VAL A 216 -21.45 20.20 7.51
CA VAL A 216 -22.30 19.41 8.41
C VAL A 216 -23.72 19.33 7.88
N ASP A 217 -24.31 20.47 7.50
CA ASP A 217 -25.67 20.54 6.97
C ASP A 217 -25.80 19.73 5.67
N VAL A 218 -24.86 19.90 4.74
CA VAL A 218 -24.84 19.13 3.49
C VAL A 218 -24.69 17.63 3.75
N SER A 219 -23.82 17.21 4.66
CA SER A 219 -23.67 15.80 5.04
C SER A 219 -24.98 15.24 5.60
N ASN A 220 -25.65 15.97 6.51
CA ASN A 220 -26.91 15.54 7.11
C ASN A 220 -28.03 15.43 6.07
N MET A 221 -28.15 16.37 5.14
CA MET A 221 -29.12 16.30 4.04
C MET A 221 -28.86 15.08 3.14
N PHE A 222 -27.60 14.73 2.87
CA PHE A 222 -27.29 13.49 2.15
C PHE A 222 -27.60 12.23 2.96
N LYS A 223 -27.36 12.22 4.28
CA LYS A 223 -27.72 11.09 5.16
C LYS A 223 -29.23 10.84 5.17
N GLU A 224 -30.05 11.90 5.19
CA GLU A 224 -31.50 11.77 5.05
C GLU A 224 -31.90 11.14 3.71
N LEU A 225 -31.29 11.60 2.61
CA LEU A 225 -31.53 11.04 1.29
C LEU A 225 -31.08 9.58 1.19
N LEU A 226 -29.94 9.23 1.81
CA LEU A 226 -29.45 7.86 1.90
C LEU A 226 -30.44 6.96 2.63
N ASN A 227 -31.01 7.42 3.75
CA ASN A 227 -31.97 6.66 4.54
C ASN A 227 -33.25 6.35 3.73
N GLN A 228 -33.72 7.30 2.91
CA GLN A 228 -34.87 7.08 2.02
C GLN A 228 -34.59 5.96 1.00
N TYR A 229 -33.47 6.04 0.29
CA TYR A 229 -33.10 5.04 -0.73
C TYR A 229 -32.72 3.69 -0.12
N PHE A 230 -32.05 3.68 1.04
CA PHE A 230 -31.76 2.44 1.75
C PHE A 230 -33.04 1.78 2.28
N GLY A 231 -34.00 2.57 2.76
CA GLY A 231 -35.36 2.11 3.10
C GLY A 231 -36.06 1.41 1.94
N GLU A 232 -35.90 1.92 0.72
CA GLU A 232 -36.43 1.28 -0.47
C GLU A 232 -35.77 -0.09 -0.77
N LEU A 233 -34.44 -0.21 -0.59
CA LEU A 233 -33.78 -1.52 -0.72
C LEU A 233 -34.30 -2.53 0.32
N MET A 234 -34.63 -2.07 1.52
CA MET A 234 -35.26 -2.91 2.55
C MET A 234 -36.67 -3.34 2.14
N SER A 235 -37.50 -2.44 1.60
CA SER A 235 -38.85 -2.80 1.13
C SER A 235 -38.83 -3.76 -0.05
N LEU A 236 -37.80 -3.70 -0.90
CA LEU A 236 -37.55 -4.65 -1.98
C LEU A 236 -36.99 -6.01 -1.49
N ARG A 237 -36.77 -6.18 -0.18
CA ARG A 237 -36.17 -7.37 0.45
C ARG A 237 -34.78 -7.72 -0.10
N LEU A 238 -34.01 -6.69 -0.46
CA LEU A 238 -32.64 -6.83 -0.96
C LEU A 238 -31.58 -6.66 0.14
N VAL A 239 -32.00 -6.24 1.34
CA VAL A 239 -31.14 -6.12 2.51
C VAL A 239 -31.34 -7.33 3.41
N VAL A 240 -30.24 -8.05 3.70
CA VAL A 240 -30.27 -9.30 4.49
C VAL A 240 -30.54 -9.02 5.97
N ASN A 241 -29.95 -7.97 6.52
CA ASN A 241 -30.11 -7.58 7.92
C ASN A 241 -30.51 -6.10 8.00
N PRO A 242 -31.75 -5.78 8.40
CA PRO A 242 -32.24 -4.41 8.50
C PRO A 242 -31.46 -3.54 9.50
N ASN A 243 -30.76 -4.14 10.47
CA ASN A 243 -29.98 -3.41 11.47
C ASN A 243 -28.59 -3.01 10.95
N TRP A 244 -28.20 -3.45 9.76
CA TRP A 244 -26.91 -3.05 9.20
C TRP A 244 -26.96 -1.62 8.64
N PRO A 245 -25.97 -0.78 8.97
CA PRO A 245 -25.89 0.55 8.41
C PRO A 245 -25.67 0.48 6.89
N ALA A 246 -26.17 1.48 6.18
CA ALA A 246 -25.86 1.66 4.77
C ALA A 246 -24.35 1.89 4.62
N SER A 247 -23.67 0.99 3.89
CA SER A 247 -22.23 1.08 3.65
C SER A 247 -21.89 0.72 2.21
N THR A 248 -20.78 1.23 1.69
CA THR A 248 -20.31 0.92 0.34
C THR A 248 -20.13 -0.60 0.16
N LYS A 249 -19.61 -1.29 1.19
CA LYS A 249 -19.46 -2.75 1.18
C LYS A 249 -20.81 -3.47 1.02
N HIS A 250 -21.83 -3.04 1.75
CA HIS A 250 -23.17 -3.62 1.64
C HIS A 250 -23.79 -3.35 0.27
N MET A 251 -23.66 -2.13 -0.24
CA MET A 251 -24.16 -1.79 -1.57
C MET A 251 -23.48 -2.61 -2.66
N LEU A 252 -22.16 -2.80 -2.60
CA LEU A 252 -21.44 -3.63 -3.57
C LEU A 252 -21.88 -5.11 -3.52
N ALA A 253 -22.09 -5.66 -2.33
CA ALA A 253 -22.59 -7.03 -2.18
C ALA A 253 -23.99 -7.19 -2.79
N ILE A 254 -24.92 -6.25 -2.51
CA ILE A 254 -26.26 -6.24 -3.11
C ILE A 254 -26.15 -6.16 -4.64
N GLY A 255 -25.30 -5.27 -5.16
CA GLY A 255 -25.05 -5.13 -6.59
C GLY A 255 -24.56 -6.43 -7.23
N GLN A 256 -23.58 -7.11 -6.62
CA GLN A 256 -23.08 -8.41 -7.10
C GLN A 256 -24.18 -9.47 -7.14
N THR A 257 -24.99 -9.59 -6.08
CA THR A 257 -26.12 -10.53 -6.04
C THR A 257 -27.13 -10.24 -7.14
N LEU A 258 -27.48 -8.97 -7.37
CA LEU A 258 -28.42 -8.56 -8.43
C LEU A 258 -27.86 -8.83 -9.83
N GLN A 259 -26.57 -8.57 -10.06
CA GLN A 259 -25.91 -8.88 -11.33
C GLN A 259 -25.91 -10.39 -11.64
N ILE A 260 -25.68 -11.23 -10.63
CA ILE A 260 -25.77 -12.70 -10.77
C ILE A 260 -27.20 -13.12 -11.17
N ARG A 261 -28.23 -12.54 -10.54
CA ARG A 261 -29.64 -12.82 -10.87
C ARG A 261 -29.96 -12.41 -12.32
N LEU A 262 -29.50 -11.23 -12.73
CA LEU A 262 -29.67 -10.74 -14.10
C LEU A 262 -28.97 -11.64 -15.13
N ALA A 263 -27.74 -12.09 -14.84
CA ALA A 263 -26.99 -13.01 -15.70
C ALA A 263 -27.67 -14.38 -15.85
N ARG A 264 -28.45 -14.82 -14.85
CA ARG A 264 -29.29 -16.03 -14.91
C ARG A 264 -30.62 -15.81 -15.66
N GLY A 265 -30.85 -14.62 -16.22
CA GLY A 265 -32.04 -14.29 -17.01
C GLY A 265 -33.18 -13.66 -16.21
N GLU A 266 -33.02 -13.40 -14.90
CA GLU A 266 -34.06 -12.76 -14.10
C GLU A 266 -34.15 -11.26 -14.40
N LYS A 267 -35.12 -10.86 -15.23
CA LYS A 267 -35.37 -9.47 -15.66
C LYS A 267 -36.59 -8.85 -14.97
N THR A 268 -36.65 -8.94 -13.65
CA THR A 268 -37.77 -8.40 -12.86
C THR A 268 -37.60 -6.90 -12.57
N SER A 269 -38.72 -6.20 -12.32
CA SER A 269 -38.70 -4.79 -11.90
C SER A 269 -37.86 -4.58 -10.63
N THR A 270 -37.92 -5.51 -9.68
CA THR A 270 -37.11 -5.52 -8.46
C THR A 270 -35.61 -5.54 -8.75
N VAL A 271 -35.15 -6.33 -9.70
CA VAL A 271 -33.71 -6.40 -10.05
C VAL A 271 -33.24 -5.08 -10.65
N PHE A 272 -33.96 -4.55 -11.64
CA PHE A 272 -33.60 -3.27 -12.27
C PHE A 272 -33.69 -2.08 -11.30
N ARG A 273 -34.73 -2.05 -10.47
CA ARG A 273 -34.90 -1.01 -9.44
C ARG A 273 -33.80 -1.12 -8.40
N GLY A 274 -33.52 -2.32 -7.91
CA GLY A 274 -32.45 -2.59 -6.94
C GLY A 274 -31.09 -2.11 -7.43
N LEU A 275 -30.72 -2.38 -8.69
CA LEU A 275 -29.46 -1.90 -9.29
C LEU A 275 -29.39 -0.37 -9.35
N THR A 276 -30.51 0.29 -9.70
CA THR A 276 -30.60 1.74 -9.76
C THR A 276 -30.45 2.37 -8.37
N VAL A 277 -31.25 1.90 -7.40
CA VAL A 277 -31.26 2.42 -6.02
C VAL A 277 -29.92 2.16 -5.34
N GLN A 278 -29.34 0.97 -5.51
CA GLN A 278 -28.00 0.64 -4.99
C GLN A 278 -26.93 1.58 -5.55
N SER A 279 -27.02 1.93 -6.84
CA SER A 279 -26.07 2.86 -7.47
C SER A 279 -26.23 4.28 -6.92
N ILE A 280 -27.47 4.72 -6.66
CA ILE A 280 -27.76 5.99 -6.00
C ILE A 280 -27.17 6.00 -4.57
N CYS A 281 -27.39 4.96 -3.78
CA CYS A 281 -26.82 4.84 -2.43
C CYS A 281 -25.29 4.94 -2.45
N ILE A 282 -24.59 4.32 -3.41
CA ILE A 282 -23.13 4.44 -3.54
C ILE A 282 -22.71 5.88 -3.82
N LYS A 283 -23.42 6.59 -4.70
CA LYS A 283 -23.13 8.00 -5.03
C LYS A 283 -23.37 8.90 -3.81
N ILE A 284 -24.43 8.68 -3.05
CA ILE A 284 -24.73 9.44 -1.82
C ILE A 284 -23.69 9.16 -0.74
N LEU A 285 -23.33 7.89 -0.49
CA LEU A 285 -22.27 7.52 0.45
C LEU A 285 -20.94 8.20 0.10
N ARG A 286 -20.61 8.29 -1.20
CA ARG A 286 -19.43 9.02 -1.67
C ARG A 286 -19.54 10.53 -1.43
N ALA A 287 -20.71 11.12 -1.64
CA ALA A 287 -20.94 12.54 -1.40
C ALA A 287 -20.81 12.88 0.10
N ILE A 288 -21.32 12.03 0.99
CA ILE A 288 -21.14 12.16 2.45
C ILE A 288 -19.65 12.12 2.79
N ASP A 289 -18.93 11.12 2.26
CA ASP A 289 -17.48 10.99 2.48
C ASP A 289 -16.71 12.24 2.04
N TYR A 290 -17.01 12.80 0.85
CA TYR A 290 -16.38 14.04 0.39
C TYR A 290 -16.76 15.27 1.22
N ALA A 291 -18.02 15.40 1.63
CA ALA A 291 -18.45 16.47 2.52
C ALA A 291 -17.72 16.41 3.87
N GLU A 292 -17.62 15.21 4.45
CA GLU A 292 -17.07 14.99 5.78
C GLU A 292 -15.54 15.01 5.84
N THR A 293 -14.85 14.58 4.77
CA THR A 293 -13.40 14.35 4.85
C THR A 293 -12.57 15.22 3.91
N GLN A 294 -13.16 15.75 2.82
CA GLN A 294 -12.42 16.41 1.74
C GLN A 294 -12.74 17.90 1.56
N GLY A 295 -14.03 18.32 1.66
CA GLY A 295 -14.48 19.72 1.54
C GLY A 295 -15.38 20.02 0.34
N MET A 296 -15.86 21.27 0.24
CA MET A 296 -16.86 21.68 -0.77
C MET A 296 -16.33 21.58 -2.19
N SER A 297 -15.07 21.93 -2.46
CA SER A 297 -14.55 21.89 -3.84
C SER A 297 -14.55 20.47 -4.41
N THR A 298 -14.04 19.49 -3.65
CA THR A 298 -14.06 18.07 -4.07
C THR A 298 -15.50 17.56 -4.23
N LEU A 299 -16.39 17.89 -3.29
CA LEU A 299 -17.80 17.53 -3.38
C LEU A 299 -18.47 18.15 -4.61
N ARG A 300 -18.22 19.44 -4.90
CA ARG A 300 -18.78 20.15 -6.04
C ARG A 300 -18.37 19.49 -7.35
N SER A 301 -17.09 19.22 -7.54
CA SER A 301 -16.60 18.54 -8.74
C SER A 301 -17.22 17.15 -8.91
N PHE A 302 -17.47 16.43 -7.82
CA PHE A 302 -18.16 15.15 -7.87
C PHE A 302 -19.64 15.27 -8.28
N LEU A 303 -20.37 16.20 -7.68
CA LEU A 303 -21.79 16.42 -8.01
C LEU A 303 -21.96 17.00 -9.41
N GLN A 304 -21.02 17.82 -9.90
CA GLN A 304 -21.03 18.32 -11.26
C GLN A 304 -20.96 17.16 -12.28
N LYS A 305 -20.10 16.17 -12.07
CA LYS A 305 -20.03 14.96 -12.92
C LYS A 305 -21.36 14.17 -12.90
N ILE A 306 -22.07 14.16 -11.78
CA ILE A 306 -23.41 13.55 -11.66
C ILE A 306 -24.43 14.35 -12.48
N ASN A 307 -24.41 15.68 -12.41
CA ASN A 307 -25.30 16.56 -13.18
C ASN A 307 -25.06 16.41 -14.69
N GLU A 308 -23.80 16.47 -15.14
CA GLU A 308 -23.41 16.23 -16.54
C GLU A 308 -23.84 14.83 -17.00
N GLY A 309 -23.66 13.82 -16.14
CA GLY A 309 -24.12 12.46 -16.40
C GLY A 309 -25.65 12.34 -16.49
N ALA A 310 -26.42 13.17 -15.80
CA ALA A 310 -27.89 13.17 -15.89
C ALA A 310 -28.39 13.78 -17.21
N GLU A 311 -27.67 14.79 -17.73
CA GLU A 311 -28.00 15.47 -18.99
C GLU A 311 -27.58 14.67 -20.23
N SER A 312 -26.55 13.82 -20.11
CA SER A 312 -26.08 12.98 -21.21
C SER A 312 -27.10 11.93 -21.66
N GLU A 313 -27.16 11.65 -22.97
CA GLU A 313 -27.98 10.58 -23.56
C GLU A 313 -27.60 9.19 -22.99
N ASP A 314 -26.29 8.95 -22.80
CA ASP A 314 -25.73 7.73 -22.20
C ASP A 314 -25.73 7.76 -20.66
N GLY A 315 -26.36 8.77 -20.07
CA GLY A 315 -26.49 8.96 -18.64
C GLY A 315 -27.12 7.80 -17.89
N SER A 316 -26.65 7.55 -16.66
CA SER A 316 -27.22 6.48 -15.84
C SER A 316 -28.61 6.87 -15.31
N ARG A 317 -29.52 5.89 -15.17
CA ARG A 317 -30.84 6.11 -14.54
C ARG A 317 -30.70 6.65 -13.11
N ALA A 318 -29.64 6.23 -12.41
CA ALA A 318 -29.32 6.70 -11.07
C ALA A 318 -29.01 8.20 -11.03
N ASP A 319 -28.24 8.71 -12.00
CA ASP A 319 -27.91 10.15 -12.08
C ASP A 319 -29.16 10.99 -12.32
N ARG A 320 -29.96 10.63 -13.33
CA ARG A 320 -31.20 11.33 -13.68
C ARG A 320 -32.17 11.39 -12.51
N GLU A 321 -32.37 10.25 -11.83
CA GLU A 321 -33.27 10.20 -10.69
C GLU A 321 -32.74 11.04 -9.53
N LEU A 322 -31.46 10.89 -9.17
CA LEU A 322 -30.86 11.61 -8.05
C LEU A 322 -30.96 13.13 -8.24
N VAL A 323 -30.60 13.64 -9.43
CA VAL A 323 -30.64 15.07 -9.76
C VAL A 323 -32.07 15.61 -9.77
N SER A 324 -33.06 14.79 -10.12
CA SER A 324 -34.46 15.21 -10.14
C SER A 324 -35.05 15.49 -8.75
N ARG A 325 -34.46 14.94 -7.67
CA ARG A 325 -35.00 15.04 -6.31
C ARG A 325 -34.88 16.46 -5.77
N GLU A 326 -35.96 16.98 -5.16
CA GLU A 326 -35.98 18.31 -4.54
C GLU A 326 -34.91 18.46 -3.45
N ASN A 327 -34.67 17.43 -2.64
CA ASN A 327 -33.61 17.44 -1.63
C ASN A 327 -32.22 17.58 -2.28
N TYR A 328 -31.97 16.89 -3.39
CA TYR A 328 -30.71 17.01 -4.12
C TYR A 328 -30.53 18.42 -4.68
N LYS A 329 -31.56 19.02 -5.30
CA LYS A 329 -31.50 20.39 -5.83
C LYS A 329 -31.13 21.41 -4.74
N LYS A 330 -31.68 21.26 -3.53
CA LYS A 330 -31.31 22.09 -2.37
C LYS A 330 -29.85 21.92 -1.99
N ILE A 331 -29.36 20.68 -1.92
CA ILE A 331 -27.95 20.39 -1.64
C ILE A 331 -27.05 21.01 -2.71
N TRP A 332 -27.36 20.80 -3.98
CA TRP A 332 -26.58 21.36 -5.09
C TRP A 332 -26.49 22.88 -5.03
N LYS A 333 -27.57 23.57 -4.67
CA LYS A 333 -27.56 25.03 -4.49
C LYS A 333 -26.56 25.47 -3.41
N ILE A 334 -26.48 24.76 -2.28
CA ILE A 334 -25.51 25.06 -1.22
C ILE A 334 -24.08 24.79 -1.72
N VAL A 335 -23.83 23.60 -2.28
CA VAL A 335 -22.50 23.16 -2.71
C VAL A 335 -21.93 24.04 -3.85
N SER A 336 -22.78 24.45 -4.80
CA SER A 336 -22.38 25.30 -5.92
C SER A 336 -22.04 26.74 -5.53
N THR A 337 -22.57 27.23 -4.40
CA THR A 337 -22.41 28.62 -3.97
C THR A 337 -21.44 28.82 -2.81
N SER A 338 -21.33 27.83 -1.91
CA SER A 338 -20.44 27.90 -0.75
C SER A 338 -18.97 27.88 -1.17
N ARG A 339 -18.15 28.77 -0.59
CA ARG A 339 -16.70 28.81 -0.81
C ARG A 339 -15.92 28.19 0.37
N VAL A 340 -16.62 27.51 1.27
CA VAL A 340 -16.04 26.93 2.48
C VAL A 340 -15.20 25.72 2.10
N GLU A 341 -13.90 25.79 2.38
CA GLU A 341 -13.00 24.64 2.25
C GLU A 341 -12.88 23.85 3.55
N HIS A 342 -12.41 22.61 3.43
CA HIS A 342 -12.17 21.77 4.59
C HIS A 342 -11.07 22.37 5.48
N PRO A 343 -11.26 22.50 6.81
CA PRO A 343 -10.27 23.12 7.71
C PRO A 343 -8.91 22.42 7.76
N LYS A 344 -8.85 21.16 7.34
CA LYS A 344 -7.58 20.42 7.17
C LYS A 344 -6.62 21.11 6.21
N ILE A 345 -7.12 21.79 5.17
CA ILE A 345 -6.27 22.48 4.18
C ILE A 345 -5.45 23.58 4.86
N SER A 346 -6.09 24.43 5.66
CA SER A 346 -5.38 25.49 6.39
C SER A 346 -4.41 24.91 7.43
N ARG A 347 -4.75 23.79 8.07
CA ARG A 347 -3.84 23.06 8.95
C ARG A 347 -2.61 22.52 8.22
N ILE A 348 -2.76 21.92 7.03
CA ILE A 348 -1.62 21.52 6.20
C ILE A 348 -0.73 22.71 5.90
N MET A 349 -1.31 23.82 5.43
CA MET A 349 -0.51 25.01 5.08
C MET A 349 0.29 25.53 6.28
N SER A 350 -0.32 25.55 7.46
CA SER A 350 0.36 25.93 8.71
C SER A 350 1.49 24.96 9.08
N LEU A 351 1.26 23.65 8.97
CA LEU A 351 2.28 22.64 9.23
C LEU A 351 3.45 22.73 8.26
N VAL A 352 3.16 22.90 6.96
CA VAL A 352 4.19 23.07 5.93
C VAL A 352 5.03 24.30 6.22
N SER A 353 4.38 25.44 6.53
CA SER A 353 5.09 26.67 6.88
C SER A 353 6.00 26.48 8.08
N ARG A 354 5.55 25.79 9.13
CA ARG A 354 6.35 25.51 10.33
C ARG A 354 7.57 24.64 9.99
N VAL A 355 7.36 23.49 9.35
CA VAL A 355 8.44 22.54 9.04
C VAL A 355 9.48 23.16 8.09
N LEU A 356 9.05 24.00 7.14
CA LEU A 356 9.98 24.72 6.25
C LEU A 356 10.74 25.84 6.95
N SER A 357 10.22 26.38 8.05
CA SER A 357 10.90 27.41 8.85
C SER A 357 11.94 26.85 9.83
N GLU A 358 11.85 25.57 10.19
CA GLU A 358 12.73 24.92 11.18
C GLU A 358 14.12 24.56 10.62
N GLY A 359 14.29 24.50 9.30
CA GLY A 359 15.59 24.17 8.71
C GLY A 359 15.65 24.33 7.20
N GLU A 360 16.81 24.78 6.71
CA GLU A 360 17.09 24.80 5.28
C GLU A 360 17.11 23.38 4.71
N GLY A 361 16.40 23.17 3.60
CA GLY A 361 16.33 21.87 2.94
C GLY A 361 15.32 20.88 3.54
N SER A 362 14.44 21.32 4.46
CA SER A 362 13.33 20.52 4.99
C SER A 362 12.49 19.89 3.89
N LYS A 363 12.16 18.60 4.03
CA LYS A 363 11.36 17.83 3.06
C LYS A 363 10.09 17.28 3.70
N ILE A 364 8.98 17.42 2.98
CA ILE A 364 7.64 17.03 3.45
C ILE A 364 6.96 16.13 2.44
N ILE A 365 6.27 15.09 2.92
CA ILE A 365 5.32 14.32 2.12
C ILE A 365 3.93 14.49 2.70
N ILE A 366 2.97 14.84 1.86
CA ILE A 366 1.55 14.91 2.20
C ILE A 366 0.83 13.77 1.47
N PHE A 367 0.18 12.89 2.20
CA PHE A 367 -0.63 11.81 1.64
C PHE A 367 -2.12 12.14 1.70
N THR A 368 -2.83 11.88 0.61
CA THR A 368 -4.29 11.90 0.51
C THR A 368 -4.79 10.69 -0.28
N GLN A 369 -6.05 10.29 -0.11
CA GLN A 369 -6.62 9.17 -0.86
C GLN A 369 -7.09 9.57 -2.26
N TYR A 370 -7.45 10.84 -2.47
CA TYR A 370 -8.14 11.31 -3.67
C TYR A 370 -7.27 12.19 -4.55
N ARG A 371 -7.44 12.07 -5.87
CA ARG A 371 -6.66 12.85 -6.85
C ARG A 371 -7.06 14.31 -6.85
N GLU A 372 -8.35 14.57 -6.83
CA GLU A 372 -8.89 15.92 -6.74
C GLU A 372 -8.38 16.63 -5.49
N SER A 373 -8.34 15.94 -4.34
CA SER A 373 -7.74 16.47 -3.11
C SER A 373 -6.24 16.69 -3.25
N CYS A 374 -5.51 15.81 -3.95
CA CYS A 374 -4.10 16.00 -4.25
C CYS A 374 -3.85 17.29 -5.05
N ASP A 375 -4.69 17.57 -6.05
CA ASP A 375 -4.61 18.78 -6.85
C ASP A 375 -4.86 20.03 -6.02
N ILE A 376 -5.94 20.04 -5.22
CA ILE A 376 -6.30 21.17 -4.34
C ILE A 376 -5.21 21.41 -3.30
N ILE A 377 -4.75 20.37 -2.61
CA ILE A 377 -3.69 20.48 -1.60
C ILE A 377 -2.41 21.03 -2.25
N ALA A 378 -2.02 20.52 -3.43
CA ALA A 378 -0.83 20.99 -4.10
C ALA A 378 -0.94 22.48 -4.47
N GLU A 379 -2.06 22.91 -5.05
CA GLU A 379 -2.32 24.32 -5.38
C GLU A 379 -2.23 25.21 -4.14
N LYS A 380 -2.90 24.85 -3.04
CA LYS A 380 -2.94 25.66 -1.81
C LYS A 380 -1.59 25.69 -1.11
N VAL A 381 -0.88 24.57 -1.06
CA VAL A 381 0.43 24.49 -0.41
C VAL A 381 1.51 25.21 -1.22
N SER A 382 1.38 25.31 -2.55
CA SER A 382 2.28 26.12 -3.38
C SER A 382 2.27 27.61 -3.03
N ALA A 383 1.23 28.11 -2.35
CA ALA A 383 1.17 29.48 -1.86
C ALA A 383 1.96 29.70 -0.56
N VAL A 384 2.44 28.64 0.09
CA VAL A 384 3.25 28.75 1.31
C VAL A 384 4.69 29.17 0.94
N GLY A 385 5.21 30.19 1.63
CA GLY A 385 6.56 30.68 1.40
C GLY A 385 7.62 29.57 1.51
N GLY A 386 8.47 29.45 0.48
CA GLY A 386 9.51 28.42 0.42
C GLY A 386 9.05 27.04 -0.05
N ALA A 387 7.75 26.81 -0.26
CA ALA A 387 7.24 25.52 -0.73
C ALA A 387 7.43 25.36 -2.25
N LYS A 388 8.21 24.36 -2.64
CA LYS A 388 8.37 23.87 -4.01
C LYS A 388 7.66 22.52 -4.10
N VAL A 389 6.42 22.56 -4.56
CA VAL A 389 5.49 21.44 -4.51
C VAL A 389 5.49 20.65 -5.81
N CYS A 390 5.51 19.32 -5.72
CA CYS A 390 5.20 18.43 -6.83
C CYS A 390 4.11 17.42 -6.44
N LYS A 391 3.41 16.88 -7.44
CA LYS A 391 2.40 15.83 -7.26
C LYS A 391 2.95 14.46 -7.62
N LEU A 392 2.52 13.43 -6.91
CA LEU A 392 2.79 12.03 -7.21
C LEU A 392 1.48 11.24 -7.28
N ILE A 393 0.97 11.04 -8.49
CA ILE A 393 -0.34 10.40 -8.75
C ILE A 393 -0.20 9.13 -9.60
N GLY A 394 -1.11 8.17 -9.41
CA GLY A 394 -1.04 6.87 -10.09
C GLY A 394 -1.41 6.86 -11.56
N GLN A 395 -0.98 5.82 -12.27
CA GLN A 395 -1.09 5.71 -13.73
C GLN A 395 -2.52 5.58 -14.28
N ALA A 396 -3.48 5.08 -13.49
CA ALA A 396 -4.85 4.88 -13.96
C ALA A 396 -5.48 6.20 -14.46
N ASN A 397 -6.43 6.15 -15.40
CA ASN A 397 -7.24 7.30 -15.85
C ASN A 397 -6.45 8.60 -16.09
N GLY A 398 -5.37 8.54 -16.89
CA GLY A 398 -4.60 9.73 -17.29
C GLY A 398 -3.65 10.31 -16.24
N GLY A 399 -3.28 9.55 -15.20
CA GLY A 399 -2.26 10.01 -14.26
C GLY A 399 -0.81 9.79 -14.74
N GLN A 400 0.16 10.10 -13.88
CA GLN A 400 1.57 10.19 -14.28
C GLN A 400 2.14 8.85 -14.76
N LYS A 401 2.93 8.89 -15.83
CA LYS A 401 3.66 7.70 -16.32
C LYS A 401 4.75 7.34 -15.32
N GLN A 402 5.17 6.06 -15.29
CA GLN A 402 6.21 5.60 -14.37
C GLN A 402 7.52 6.39 -14.47
N LYS A 403 7.93 6.73 -15.69
CA LYS A 403 9.15 7.51 -15.94
C LYS A 403 9.07 8.91 -15.34
N GLU A 404 7.89 9.54 -15.38
CA GLU A 404 7.63 10.86 -14.80
C GLU A 404 7.62 10.80 -13.28
N GLN A 405 7.04 9.74 -12.70
CA GLN A 405 7.06 9.49 -11.25
C GLN A 405 8.49 9.34 -10.72
N ILE A 406 9.33 8.56 -11.41
CA ILE A 406 10.74 8.37 -11.06
C ILE A 406 11.49 9.71 -11.13
N GLY A 407 11.34 10.46 -12.23
CA GLY A 407 11.98 11.77 -12.38
C GLY A 407 11.56 12.77 -11.29
N THR A 408 10.26 12.81 -10.95
CA THR A 408 9.73 13.66 -9.89
C THR A 408 10.34 13.32 -8.52
N LEU A 409 10.52 12.03 -8.24
CA LEU A 409 11.17 11.58 -7.01
C LEU A 409 12.67 11.87 -6.98
N ASP A 410 13.35 11.77 -8.12
CA ASP A 410 14.77 12.18 -8.23
C ASP A 410 14.94 13.68 -7.99
N ASP A 411 14.05 14.49 -8.55
CA ASP A 411 14.01 15.94 -8.32
C ASP A 411 13.74 16.27 -6.85
N PHE A 412 12.83 15.53 -6.20
CA PHE A 412 12.61 15.63 -4.76
C PHE A 412 13.83 15.19 -3.93
N ARG A 413 14.54 14.12 -4.32
CA ARG A 413 15.79 13.69 -3.68
C ARG A 413 16.87 14.76 -3.80
N ARG A 414 16.99 15.41 -4.95
CA ARG A 414 17.95 16.48 -5.24
C ARG A 414 17.58 17.84 -4.63
N GLY A 415 16.38 17.98 -4.07
CA GLY A 415 15.92 19.24 -3.45
C GLY A 415 15.37 20.26 -4.45
N VAL A 416 15.08 19.86 -5.69
CA VAL A 416 14.33 20.69 -6.66
C VAL A 416 12.93 20.96 -6.12
N TYR A 417 12.29 19.91 -5.60
CA TYR A 417 11.07 19.99 -4.81
C TYR A 417 11.38 19.68 -3.35
N ASN A 418 10.65 20.33 -2.44
CA ASN A 418 10.75 20.09 -1.00
C ASN A 418 9.39 19.68 -0.38
N VAL A 419 8.31 19.67 -1.16
CA VAL A 419 7.01 19.12 -0.76
C VAL A 419 6.48 18.18 -1.85
N VAL A 420 6.13 16.95 -1.48
CA VAL A 420 5.40 16.02 -2.36
C VAL A 420 3.97 15.85 -1.85
N VAL A 421 2.99 16.06 -2.72
CA VAL A 421 1.60 15.64 -2.45
C VAL A 421 1.32 14.36 -3.23
N ALA A 422 1.03 13.27 -2.54
CA ALA A 422 0.92 11.94 -3.12
C ALA A 422 -0.43 11.29 -2.84
N THR A 423 -0.99 10.62 -3.85
CA THR A 423 -2.05 9.63 -3.64
C THR A 423 -1.43 8.28 -3.26
N SER A 424 -2.21 7.20 -3.39
CA SER A 424 -1.78 5.83 -3.08
C SER A 424 -0.56 5.27 -3.84
N VAL A 425 0.06 6.09 -4.68
CA VAL A 425 1.20 5.72 -5.52
C VAL A 425 2.54 6.06 -4.88
N GLY A 426 2.55 6.90 -3.85
CA GLY A 426 3.72 7.03 -2.97
C GLY A 426 3.87 5.88 -1.95
N GLU A 427 2.99 4.87 -1.98
CA GLU A 427 2.86 3.87 -0.91
C GLU A 427 3.73 2.63 -1.12
N GLU A 428 3.76 2.10 -2.35
CA GLU A 428 4.38 0.80 -2.63
C GLU A 428 5.55 0.96 -3.59
N GLY A 429 6.75 0.70 -3.07
CA GLY A 429 7.92 0.46 -3.89
C GLY A 429 8.65 1.67 -4.48
N LEU A 430 8.29 2.88 -4.06
CA LEU A 430 9.06 4.07 -4.37
C LEU A 430 9.86 4.46 -3.11
N ASP A 431 11.18 4.41 -3.20
CA ASP A 431 12.05 4.89 -2.12
C ASP A 431 12.08 6.41 -2.07
N ILE A 432 11.10 6.98 -1.38
CA ILE A 432 11.06 8.41 -1.15
C ILE A 432 12.17 8.77 -0.15
N ALA A 433 12.91 9.85 -0.44
CA ALA A 433 13.95 10.37 0.45
C ALA A 433 13.46 10.47 1.90
N SER A 434 14.38 10.30 2.87
CA SER A 434 14.07 10.63 4.27
C SER A 434 13.51 12.04 4.36
N THR A 435 12.37 12.17 5.01
CA THR A 435 11.64 13.45 5.17
C THR A 435 11.61 13.87 6.63
N ASN A 436 11.49 15.18 6.84
CA ASN A 436 11.36 15.79 8.16
C ASN A 436 9.94 15.58 8.69
N ALA A 437 8.94 15.66 7.80
CA ALA A 437 7.54 15.46 8.17
C ALA A 437 6.76 14.63 7.14
N VAL A 438 5.91 13.75 7.65
CA VAL A 438 4.87 13.04 6.89
C VAL A 438 3.51 13.50 7.39
N ILE A 439 2.69 14.04 6.50
CA ILE A 439 1.35 14.54 6.82
C ILE A 439 0.31 13.64 6.14
N PHE A 440 -0.55 13.02 6.92
CA PHE A 440 -1.74 12.33 6.45
C PHE A 440 -2.90 13.31 6.46
N TYR A 441 -3.45 13.62 5.28
CA TYR A 441 -4.67 14.42 5.16
C TYR A 441 -5.88 13.73 5.83
N GLU A 442 -5.85 12.41 5.89
CA GLU A 442 -6.91 11.58 6.45
C GLU A 442 -6.32 10.23 6.91
N PRO A 443 -6.94 9.54 7.86
CA PRO A 443 -6.56 8.19 8.27
C PRO A 443 -6.61 7.20 7.12
N VAL A 444 -5.72 6.22 7.15
CA VAL A 444 -5.67 5.16 6.13
C VAL A 444 -6.31 3.89 6.69
N PRO A 445 -7.28 3.26 5.99
CA PRO A 445 -7.94 2.04 6.47
C PRO A 445 -7.03 0.79 6.60
N SER A 446 -5.79 0.87 6.13
CA SER A 446 -4.84 -0.24 6.05
C SER A 446 -3.67 0.01 7.00
N GLU A 447 -3.50 -0.90 7.94
CA GLU A 447 -2.41 -0.95 8.90
C GLU A 447 -1.04 -1.06 8.21
N ILE A 448 -0.95 -1.88 7.15
CA ILE A 448 0.27 -2.04 6.33
C ILE A 448 0.69 -0.68 5.76
N ARG A 449 -0.25 0.04 5.15
CA ARG A 449 -0.01 1.34 4.52
C ARG A 449 0.37 2.39 5.56
N THR A 450 -0.31 2.40 6.71
CA THR A 450 0.02 3.32 7.81
C THR A 450 1.45 3.13 8.28
N ILE A 451 1.87 1.88 8.53
CA ILE A 451 3.24 1.54 8.97
C ILE A 451 4.26 1.93 7.88
N GLN A 452 4.02 1.55 6.63
CA GLN A 452 4.93 1.84 5.52
C GLN A 452 5.12 3.34 5.26
N ARG A 453 4.07 4.14 5.44
CA ARG A 453 4.09 5.61 5.26
C ARG A 453 4.77 6.31 6.44
N ARG A 454 4.55 5.86 7.68
CA ARG A 454 5.30 6.33 8.87
C ARG A 454 6.80 6.10 8.70
N GLY A 455 7.19 4.96 8.12
CA GLY A 455 8.57 4.59 7.79
C GLY A 455 9.34 5.45 6.78
N ARG A 456 8.71 6.53 6.27
CA ARG A 456 9.32 7.49 5.33
C ARG A 456 9.92 8.71 6.02
N THR A 457 9.70 8.82 7.33
CA THR A 457 10.38 9.76 8.23
C THR A 457 11.08 8.97 9.35
N GLY A 458 11.90 9.61 10.18
CA GLY A 458 12.57 8.93 11.29
C GLY A 458 13.78 8.06 10.90
N ARG A 459 14.41 8.25 9.73
CA ARG A 459 15.56 7.41 9.28
C ARG A 459 16.94 7.95 9.67
N LYS A 460 17.04 9.24 10.02
CA LYS A 460 18.32 9.91 10.36
C LYS A 460 18.20 10.89 11.53
N ASN A 461 17.02 11.48 11.71
CA ASN A 461 16.62 12.37 12.80
C ASN A 461 15.17 12.02 13.18
N ASP A 462 14.71 12.51 14.34
CA ASP A 462 13.31 12.39 14.77
C ASP A 462 12.37 12.88 13.66
N GLY A 463 11.39 12.03 13.34
CA GLY A 463 10.48 12.24 12.22
C GLY A 463 9.09 12.59 12.71
N GLU A 464 8.55 13.73 12.26
CA GLU A 464 7.21 14.14 12.67
C GLU A 464 6.14 13.52 11.76
N VAL A 465 5.19 12.81 12.36
CA VAL A 465 4.03 12.30 11.64
C VAL A 465 2.79 13.06 12.09
N TYR A 466 2.09 13.70 11.15
CA TYR A 466 0.83 14.38 11.42
C TYR A 466 -0.34 13.60 10.85
N MET A 467 -1.36 13.33 11.67
CA MET A 467 -2.60 12.72 11.22
C MET A 467 -3.76 13.68 11.43
N LEU A 468 -4.31 14.19 10.34
CA LEU A 468 -5.44 15.09 10.35
C LEU A 468 -6.75 14.29 10.44
N ILE A 469 -7.62 14.71 11.37
CA ILE A 469 -8.90 14.07 11.67
C ILE A 469 -10.01 15.11 11.65
N ALA A 470 -11.06 14.90 10.86
CA ALA A 470 -12.31 15.61 11.00
C ALA A 470 -13.13 14.99 12.16
N ALA A 471 -13.45 15.78 13.18
CA ALA A 471 -14.24 15.34 14.33
C ALA A 471 -15.66 14.90 13.91
N ASP A 472 -16.18 13.85 14.55
CA ASP A 472 -17.54 13.33 14.32
C ASP A 472 -17.80 12.84 12.88
N THR A 473 -16.75 12.36 12.21
CA THR A 473 -16.82 11.87 10.82
C THR A 473 -16.26 10.45 10.65
N MET A 474 -16.32 9.96 9.40
CA MET A 474 -15.68 8.71 9.00
C MET A 474 -14.18 8.63 9.33
N ASP A 475 -13.47 9.76 9.45
CA ASP A 475 -12.05 9.74 9.82
C ASP A 475 -11.81 9.03 11.15
N GLU A 476 -12.59 9.34 12.18
CA GLU A 476 -12.40 8.73 13.51
C GLU A 476 -12.70 7.22 13.49
N VAL A 477 -13.70 6.82 12.72
CA VAL A 477 -14.06 5.41 12.51
C VAL A 477 -12.90 4.67 11.84
N VAL A 478 -12.32 5.26 10.78
CA VAL A 478 -11.18 4.68 10.05
C VAL A 478 -9.92 4.64 10.93
N GLU A 479 -9.64 5.71 11.68
CA GLU A 479 -8.52 5.76 12.62
C GLU A 479 -8.60 4.64 13.65
N GLN A 480 -9.75 4.50 14.31
CA GLN A 480 -9.97 3.45 15.31
C GLN A 480 -9.86 2.05 14.71
N ALA A 481 -10.43 1.84 13.52
CA ALA A 481 -10.33 0.57 12.82
C ALA A 481 -8.87 0.22 12.46
N SER A 482 -8.09 1.19 11.98
CA SER A 482 -6.66 1.01 11.68
C SER A 482 -5.86 0.65 12.93
N LYS A 483 -6.06 1.38 14.04
CA LYS A 483 -5.38 1.11 15.32
C LYS A 483 -5.68 -0.29 15.85
N LYS A 484 -6.96 -0.72 15.79
CA LYS A 484 -7.35 -2.08 16.19
C LYS A 484 -6.69 -3.16 15.34
N LYS A 485 -6.59 -2.96 14.01
CA LYS A 485 -5.91 -3.90 13.12
C LYS A 485 -4.41 -3.98 13.38
N GLU A 486 -3.76 -2.84 13.62
CA GLU A 486 -2.33 -2.80 13.95
C GLU A 486 -2.04 -3.54 15.27
N ALA A 487 -2.84 -3.29 16.32
CA ALA A 487 -2.71 -3.98 17.59
C ALA A 487 -2.92 -5.50 17.44
N ALA A 488 -3.99 -5.90 16.74
CA ALA A 488 -4.27 -7.31 16.47
C ALA A 488 -3.13 -7.98 15.67
N MET A 489 -2.52 -7.27 14.71
CA MET A 489 -1.38 -7.78 13.96
C MET A 489 -0.19 -8.09 14.88
N ARG A 490 0.17 -7.18 15.79
CA ARG A 490 1.31 -7.39 16.71
C ARG A 490 1.09 -8.62 17.59
N GLU A 491 -0.06 -8.71 18.25
CA GLU A 491 -0.42 -9.84 19.12
C GLU A 491 -0.38 -11.19 18.39
N ARG A 492 -0.87 -11.21 17.14
CA ARG A 492 -0.90 -12.41 16.29
C ARG A 492 0.49 -12.85 15.87
N LEU A 493 1.39 -11.92 15.56
CA LEU A 493 2.76 -12.24 15.15
C LEU A 493 3.56 -12.89 16.26
N GLU A 494 3.39 -12.42 17.50
CA GLU A 494 4.01 -13.06 18.66
C GLU A 494 3.51 -14.49 18.85
N THR A 495 2.21 -14.72 18.64
CA THR A 495 1.59 -16.05 18.77
C THR A 495 2.10 -16.99 17.67
N LEU A 496 2.10 -16.56 16.42
CA LEU A 496 2.52 -17.36 15.27
C LEU A 496 4.01 -17.71 15.33
N SER A 497 4.86 -16.78 15.78
CA SER A 497 6.28 -17.04 15.99
C SER A 497 6.50 -18.14 17.04
N ARG A 498 5.74 -18.09 18.16
CA ARG A 498 5.76 -19.14 19.19
C ARG A 498 5.27 -20.48 18.64
N ASP A 499 4.20 -20.50 17.86
CA ASP A 499 3.61 -21.75 17.37
C ASP A 499 4.48 -22.44 16.31
N LEU A 500 5.09 -21.69 15.39
CA LEU A 500 6.03 -22.25 14.41
C LEU A 500 7.34 -22.73 15.06
N SER A 501 7.78 -22.08 16.15
CA SER A 501 8.93 -22.57 16.91
C SER A 501 8.64 -23.89 17.66
N ARG A 502 7.37 -24.14 18.01
CA ARG A 502 6.91 -25.34 18.74
C ARG A 502 6.51 -26.48 17.80
N ASN A 503 5.82 -26.16 16.71
CA ASN A 503 5.43 -27.10 15.67
C ASN A 503 6.52 -27.12 14.59
N ARG A 504 7.49 -28.03 14.72
CA ARG A 504 8.25 -28.52 13.56
C ARG A 504 7.23 -29.08 12.56
N VAL A 505 6.78 -28.26 11.62
CA VAL A 505 5.89 -28.67 10.54
C VAL A 505 6.68 -29.65 9.67
N LEU A 506 6.55 -30.93 9.97
CA LEU A 506 6.89 -31.98 9.02
C LEU A 506 6.07 -31.74 7.76
N PRO A 507 6.67 -31.63 6.57
CA PRO A 507 5.91 -31.54 5.34
C PRO A 507 5.06 -32.82 5.20
N ARG A 508 3.74 -32.67 5.30
CA ARG A 508 2.79 -33.73 4.91
C ARG A 508 2.81 -33.82 3.39
N GLY A 509 3.41 -34.89 2.85
CA GLY A 509 3.31 -35.15 1.42
C GLY A 509 4.33 -36.10 0.78
N GLN A 510 4.81 -37.13 1.46
CA GLN A 510 5.17 -38.37 0.75
C GLN A 510 4.12 -39.41 1.12
N SER A 511 3.06 -39.46 0.33
CA SER A 511 2.19 -40.63 0.28
C SER A 511 3.05 -41.79 -0.21
N GLN A 512 3.40 -42.68 0.72
CA GLN A 512 3.80 -44.04 0.41
C GLN A 512 2.70 -44.64 -0.48
N LEU A 513 3.01 -44.82 -1.77
CA LEU A 513 2.35 -45.81 -2.61
C LEU A 513 2.72 -47.19 -2.06
N GLY A 514 2.01 -47.61 -1.02
CA GLY A 514 1.95 -48.98 -0.56
C GLY A 514 0.99 -49.75 -1.45
N ARG A 515 1.56 -50.71 -2.18
CA ARG A 515 0.93 -51.93 -2.76
C ARG A 515 -0.54 -52.14 -2.35
N PHE A 516 -1.45 -52.13 -3.33
CA PHE A 516 -2.21 -53.28 -3.83
C PHE A 516 -2.88 -52.90 -5.16
#